data_AF-A0A438BYC7-F1
#
_entry.id   AF-A0A438BYC7-F1
#
_cell.length_a   1.000
_cell.length_b   1.000
_cell.length_c   1.000
_cell.angle_alpha   90.00
_cell.angle_beta   90.00
_cell.angle_gamma   90.00
#
_symmetry.space_group_name_H-M   'P 1'
#
loop_
_entity.id
_entity.type
_entity.pdbx_description
1 polymer ?
#
loop_
_entity_poly.entity_id
_entity_poly.type
_entity_poly.pdbx_seq_one_letter_code
_entity_poly.pdbx_strand_id
1 'polypeptide(L)'
;MKSSFPPLCSVSKRWSITCNEESAALFSSESYWDGRCMFRALVKGMAFNKGIAISSREERDDADELRMAVKEIICGNGKERRQYEEALVAITVEESLKRYCQRIERPDFWGGESELLVLSKLCHQPIIVYIPEHELHWTCSISGA
;
A
#
# COMPACT_ATOMS: atom_id res chain seq x y z
N MET A 1 30.98 -12.57 15.39
CA MET A 1 31.05 -13.34 14.12
C MET A 1 29.65 -13.78 13.76
N LYS A 2 29.16 -13.30 12.60
CA LYS A 2 27.97 -13.72 11.82
C LYS A 2 26.64 -13.93 12.57
N SER A 3 25.84 -12.86 12.67
CA SER A 3 24.38 -12.97 12.57
C SER A 3 24.02 -12.73 11.10
N SER A 4 23.88 -13.82 10.34
CA SER A 4 23.25 -13.77 9.02
C SER A 4 21.82 -13.27 9.19
N PHE A 5 21.56 -12.03 8.79
CA PHE A 5 20.21 -11.62 8.41
C PHE A 5 19.80 -12.48 7.22
N PRO A 6 18.62 -13.13 7.23
CA PRO A 6 18.05 -13.66 6.01
C PRO A 6 17.83 -12.49 5.04
N PRO A 7 18.00 -12.70 3.72
CA PRO A 7 17.85 -11.64 2.75
C PRO A 7 16.41 -11.10 2.80
N LEU A 8 16.28 -9.82 3.15
CA LEU A 8 15.08 -9.04 2.87
C LEU A 8 14.75 -9.23 1.38
N CYS A 9 13.51 -9.65 1.09
CA CYS A 9 12.97 -9.95 -0.24
C CYS A 9 13.68 -11.04 -1.05
N SER A 10 13.35 -12.31 -0.79
CA SER A 10 13.27 -13.31 -1.88
C SER A 10 11.85 -13.31 -2.47
N VAL A 11 11.47 -12.20 -3.11
CA VAL A 11 10.22 -12.11 -3.88
C VAL A 11 10.47 -12.76 -5.25
N SER A 12 10.33 -14.08 -5.29
CA SER A 12 10.45 -14.87 -6.52
C SER A 12 9.33 -14.51 -7.50
N LYS A 13 9.74 -13.94 -8.64
CA LYS A 13 9.05 -13.82 -9.94
C LYS A 13 7.81 -12.91 -10.02
N ARG A 14 8.03 -11.75 -10.65
CA ARG A 14 7.11 -10.94 -11.49
C ARG A 14 5.63 -11.06 -11.13
N TRP A 15 5.14 -10.12 -10.33
CA TRP A 15 3.70 -9.92 -10.20
C TRP A 15 3.26 -8.81 -11.16
N SER A 16 1.98 -8.76 -11.50
CA SER A 16 1.35 -7.69 -12.28
C SER A 16 -0.05 -7.56 -11.75
N ILE A 17 -0.40 -6.41 -11.15
CA ILE A 17 -1.77 -6.15 -10.69
C ILE A 17 -2.50 -5.39 -11.79
N THR A 18 -3.23 -6.13 -12.63
CA THR A 18 -4.29 -5.55 -13.46
C THR A 18 -5.61 -5.77 -12.75
N CYS A 19 -6.16 -4.72 -12.16
CA CYS A 19 -7.55 -4.73 -11.72
C CYS A 19 -8.45 -4.71 -12.96
N ASN A 20 -8.83 -5.90 -13.44
CA ASN A 20 -9.90 -6.05 -14.43
C ASN A 20 -11.28 -5.99 -13.74
N GLU A 21 -12.35 -5.74 -14.51
CA GLU A 21 -13.73 -5.58 -14.00
C GLU A 21 -14.20 -6.79 -13.19
N GLU A 22 -13.72 -8.01 -13.47
CA GLU A 22 -14.00 -9.20 -12.65
C GLU A 22 -13.31 -9.18 -11.28
N SER A 23 -12.15 -8.53 -11.15
CA SER A 23 -11.45 -8.33 -9.86
C SER A 23 -12.06 -7.21 -9.03
N ALA A 24 -12.76 -6.26 -9.65
CA ALA A 24 -13.54 -5.25 -8.92
C ALA A 24 -14.67 -5.89 -8.08
N ALA A 25 -15.18 -7.06 -8.49
CA ALA A 25 -16.17 -7.82 -7.74
C ALA A 25 -15.62 -8.43 -6.43
N LEU A 26 -14.30 -8.56 -6.25
CA LEU A 26 -13.70 -9.00 -4.98
C LEU A 26 -13.62 -7.87 -3.94
N PHE A 27 -13.90 -6.62 -4.32
CA PHE A 27 -13.88 -5.49 -3.40
C PHE A 27 -15.17 -5.40 -2.54
N SER A 28 -16.20 -6.19 -2.83
CA SER A 28 -17.50 -6.15 -2.13
C SER A 28 -17.67 -7.22 -1.04
N SER A 29 -16.69 -8.08 -0.75
CA SER A 29 -16.82 -9.07 0.33
C SER A 29 -16.13 -8.59 1.61
N GLU A 30 -16.89 -7.95 2.49
CA GLU A 30 -16.60 -7.75 3.93
C GLU A 30 -15.15 -7.36 4.25
N SER A 31 -14.61 -6.37 3.55
CA SER A 31 -13.48 -5.61 4.09
C SER A 31 -14.01 -4.77 5.24
N TYR A 32 -13.90 -5.30 6.45
CA TYR A 32 -14.13 -4.55 7.69
C TYR A 32 -13.50 -3.16 7.50
N TRP A 33 -14.26 -2.11 7.77
CA TRP A 33 -13.79 -0.71 7.76
C TRP A 33 -12.73 -0.52 8.86
N ASP A 34 -11.56 -1.12 8.71
CA ASP A 34 -10.38 -0.93 9.54
C ASP A 34 -9.29 -0.23 8.73
N GLY A 35 -8.31 0.36 9.41
CA GLY A 35 -7.22 1.09 8.75
C GLY A 35 -6.42 0.24 7.75
N ARG A 36 -6.57 -1.08 7.76
CA ARG A 36 -5.81 -1.99 6.91
C ARG A 36 -6.45 -2.22 5.54
N CYS A 37 -7.65 -1.69 5.28
CA CYS A 37 -8.43 -2.02 4.07
C CYS A 37 -7.63 -1.91 2.76
N MET A 38 -6.84 -0.86 2.58
CA MET A 38 -6.00 -0.66 1.40
C MET A 38 -4.92 -1.75 1.26
N PHE A 39 -4.18 -2.04 2.33
CA PHE A 39 -3.13 -3.06 2.33
C PHE A 39 -3.71 -4.46 2.10
N ARG A 40 -4.85 -4.76 2.74
CA ARG A 40 -5.60 -6.00 2.56
C ARG A 40 -6.06 -6.20 1.12
N ALA A 41 -6.55 -5.14 0.47
CA ALA A 41 -6.91 -5.17 -0.94
C ALA A 41 -5.71 -5.51 -1.85
N LEU A 42 -4.55 -4.92 -1.57
CA LEU A 42 -3.31 -5.25 -2.29
C LEU A 42 -2.89 -6.70 -2.07
N VAL A 43 -2.88 -7.20 -0.83
CA VAL A 43 -2.54 -8.59 -0.54
C VAL A 43 -3.48 -9.55 -1.27
N LYS A 44 -4.79 -9.31 -1.22
CA LYS A 44 -5.79 -10.10 -1.95
C LYS A 44 -5.55 -10.07 -3.45
N GLY A 45 -5.35 -8.90 -4.04
CA GLY A 45 -5.05 -8.76 -5.47
C GLY A 45 -3.76 -9.48 -5.86
N MET A 46 -2.71 -9.38 -5.05
CA MET A 46 -1.46 -10.09 -5.26
C MET A 46 -1.64 -11.61 -5.16
N ALA A 47 -2.38 -12.12 -4.19
CA ALA A 47 -2.66 -13.55 -4.04
C ALA A 47 -3.50 -14.09 -5.22
N PHE A 48 -4.51 -13.33 -5.64
CA PHE A 48 -5.35 -13.65 -6.80
C PHE A 48 -4.53 -13.80 -8.08
N ASN A 49 -3.62 -12.86 -8.37
CA ASN A 49 -2.73 -12.92 -9.54
C ASN A 49 -1.79 -14.14 -9.54
N LYS A 50 -1.56 -14.75 -8.37
CA LYS A 50 -0.75 -15.96 -8.21
C LYS A 50 -1.58 -17.24 -8.23
N GLY A 51 -2.90 -17.14 -8.25
CA GLY A 51 -3.79 -18.28 -8.04
C GLY A 51 -3.68 -18.88 -6.63
N ILE A 52 -3.29 -18.09 -5.63
CA ILE A 52 -3.17 -18.52 -4.24
C ILE A 52 -4.43 -18.10 -3.48
N ALA A 53 -5.07 -19.06 -2.82
CA ALA A 53 -6.10 -18.76 -1.83
C ALA A 53 -5.45 -18.44 -0.49
N ILE A 54 -5.83 -17.31 0.10
CA ILE A 54 -5.36 -16.87 1.42
C ILE A 54 -6.55 -16.80 2.39
N SER A 55 -6.32 -17.17 3.65
CA SER A 55 -7.31 -17.01 4.72
C SER A 55 -7.40 -15.54 5.17
N SER A 56 -8.49 -15.16 5.84
CA SER A 56 -8.63 -13.81 6.39
C SER A 56 -7.54 -13.45 7.42
N ARG A 57 -6.96 -14.45 8.10
CA ARG A 57 -5.86 -14.23 9.03
C ARG A 57 -4.57 -13.91 8.28
N GLU A 58 -4.23 -14.70 7.26
CA GLU A 58 -3.07 -14.47 6.40
C GLU A 58 -3.18 -13.12 5.70
N GLU A 59 -4.36 -12.77 5.16
CA GLU A 59 -4.64 -11.47 4.57
C GLU A 59 -4.29 -10.30 5.51
N ARG A 60 -4.67 -10.42 6.79
CA ARG A 60 -4.42 -9.38 7.79
C ARG A 60 -2.95 -9.31 8.18
N ASP A 61 -2.32 -10.47 8.39
CA ASP A 61 -0.94 -10.55 8.85
C ASP A 61 0.01 -10.05 7.73
N ASP A 62 -0.23 -10.44 6.47
CA ASP A 62 0.50 -9.94 5.28
C ASP A 62 0.26 -8.43 5.05
N ALA A 63 -0.95 -7.93 5.33
CA ALA A 63 -1.26 -6.51 5.23
C ALA A 63 -0.48 -5.68 6.26
N ASP A 64 -0.35 -6.20 7.49
CA ASP A 64 0.51 -5.59 8.51
C ASP A 64 2.00 -5.65 8.11
N GLU A 65 2.46 -6.73 7.46
CA GLU A 65 3.82 -6.82 6.93
C GLU A 65 4.08 -5.79 5.83
N LEU A 66 3.17 -5.63 4.86
CA LEU A 66 3.27 -4.60 3.82
C LEU A 66 3.34 -3.19 4.41
N ARG A 67 2.49 -2.89 5.41
CA ARG A 67 2.51 -1.60 6.11
C ARG A 67 3.86 -1.34 6.79
N MET A 68 4.40 -2.37 7.46
CA MET A 68 5.71 -2.27 8.13
C MET A 68 6.87 -2.14 7.14
N ALA A 69 6.78 -2.75 5.95
CA ALA A 69 7.75 -2.56 4.88
C ALA A 69 7.78 -1.11 4.37
N VAL A 70 6.61 -0.48 4.18
CA VAL A 70 6.54 0.95 3.81
C VAL A 70 7.16 1.83 4.89
N LYS A 71 6.86 1.55 6.16
CA LYS A 71 7.50 2.22 7.29
C LYS A 71 9.02 2.07 7.23
N GLU A 72 9.55 0.87 7.03
CA GLU A 72 11.00 0.65 7.00
C GLU A 72 11.68 1.50 5.91
N ILE A 73 11.12 1.49 4.70
CA ILE A 73 11.63 2.27 3.56
C ILE A 73 11.60 3.76 3.85
N ILE A 74 10.45 4.28 4.30
CA ILE A 74 10.23 5.72 4.48
C ILE A 74 10.87 6.24 5.77
N CYS A 75 10.80 5.50 6.86
CA CYS A 75 11.21 5.93 8.20
C CYS A 75 12.58 5.43 8.64
N GLY A 76 13.22 4.52 7.89
CA GLY A 76 14.55 3.96 8.19
C GLY A 76 15.72 4.95 8.01
N ASN A 77 16.89 4.46 7.60
CA ASN A 77 18.15 5.23 7.65
C ASN A 77 18.35 6.27 6.53
N GLY A 78 17.29 6.65 5.81
CA GLY A 78 17.31 7.78 4.87
C GLY A 78 17.93 7.54 3.50
N LYS A 79 18.67 6.44 3.28
CA LYS A 79 19.28 6.13 1.98
C LYS A 79 18.25 5.63 0.96
N GLU A 80 17.39 4.70 1.38
CA GLU A 80 16.39 4.08 0.49
C GLU A 80 15.23 5.02 0.17
N ARG A 81 14.74 5.80 1.16
CA ARG A 81 13.64 6.75 0.96
C ARG A 81 13.87 7.74 -0.20
N ARG A 82 15.12 8.08 -0.53
CA ARG A 82 15.45 8.99 -1.65
C ARG A 82 15.01 8.44 -3.01
N GLN A 83 14.86 7.13 -3.13
CA GLN A 83 14.35 6.49 -4.36
C GLN A 83 12.83 6.65 -4.52
N TYR A 84 12.16 7.09 -3.45
CA TYR A 84 10.71 7.24 -3.35
C TYR A 84 10.34 8.72 -3.16
N GLU A 85 10.95 9.60 -3.97
CA GLU A 85 10.77 11.06 -3.86
C GLU A 85 9.29 11.49 -3.97
N GLU A 86 8.54 10.94 -4.92
CA GLU A 86 7.10 11.21 -5.07
C GLU A 86 6.32 10.89 -3.77
N ALA A 87 6.59 9.75 -3.15
CA ALA A 87 5.97 9.37 -1.88
C ALA A 87 6.38 10.30 -0.73
N LEU A 88 7.65 10.70 -0.68
CA LEU A 88 8.14 11.65 0.32
C LEU A 88 7.48 13.02 0.18
N VAL A 89 7.31 13.50 -1.06
CA VAL A 89 6.61 14.76 -1.33
C VAL A 89 5.15 14.64 -0.89
N ALA A 90 4.44 13.58 -1.29
CA ALA A 90 3.05 13.36 -0.89
C ALA A 90 2.87 13.38 0.65
N ILE A 91 3.75 12.67 1.38
CA ILE A 91 3.72 12.67 2.85
C ILE A 91 3.97 14.07 3.42
N THR A 92 5.02 14.75 2.93
CA THR A 92 5.49 16.02 3.54
C THR A 92 4.62 17.22 3.23
N VAL A 93 3.80 17.16 2.18
CA VAL A 93 2.76 18.15 1.89
C VAL A 93 1.64 18.08 2.92
N GLU A 94 1.25 16.89 3.36
CA GLU A 94 0.16 16.70 4.33
C GLU A 94 0.62 16.82 5.78
N GLU A 95 1.77 16.22 6.13
CA GLU A 95 2.28 16.22 7.50
C GLU A 95 3.81 16.06 7.61
N SER A 96 4.38 16.36 8.78
CA SER A 96 5.81 16.14 9.00
C SER A 96 6.15 14.65 8.95
N LEU A 97 7.29 14.30 8.35
CA LEU A 97 7.76 12.91 8.27
C LEU A 97 7.82 12.20 9.64
N LYS A 98 8.18 12.93 10.70
CA LYS A 98 8.21 12.40 12.07
C LYS A 98 6.82 11.93 12.53
N ARG A 99 5.79 12.71 12.24
CA ARG A 99 4.40 12.42 12.63
C ARG A 99 3.85 11.25 11.81
N TYR A 100 4.11 11.25 10.51
CA TYR A 100 3.81 10.11 9.64
C TYR A 100 4.40 8.80 10.19
N CYS A 101 5.69 8.80 10.54
CA CYS A 101 6.38 7.61 11.06
C CYS A 101 5.80 7.10 12.39
N GLN A 102 5.20 7.97 13.20
CA GLN A 102 4.49 7.56 14.42
C GLN A 102 3.11 6.97 14.11
N ARG A 103 2.44 7.49 13.07
CA ARG A 103 1.10 7.05 12.68
C ARG A 103 1.11 5.72 11.96
N ILE A 104 2.01 5.53 10.98
CA ILE A 104 2.07 4.32 10.16
C ILE A 104 2.30 3.05 10.99
N GLU A 105 2.89 3.17 12.19
CA GLU A 105 3.06 2.05 13.12
C GLU A 105 1.74 1.52 13.68
N ARG A 106 0.71 2.37 13.74
CA ARG A 106 -0.54 2.02 14.39
C ARG A 106 -1.40 1.11 13.51
N PRO A 107 -2.07 0.12 14.10
CA PRO A 107 -2.92 -0.82 13.37
C PRO A 107 -4.18 -0.18 12.77
N ASP A 108 -4.57 1.00 13.26
CA ASP A 108 -5.67 1.83 12.77
C ASP A 108 -5.22 2.87 11.75
N PHE A 109 -3.98 2.80 11.26
CA PHE A 109 -3.48 3.68 10.20
C PHE A 109 -4.14 3.38 8.87
N TRP A 110 -4.69 4.40 8.22
CA TRP A 110 -5.27 4.32 6.88
C TRP A 110 -4.20 4.73 5.88
N GLY A 111 -3.89 3.83 4.95
CA GLY A 111 -2.98 4.15 3.85
C GLY A 111 -3.69 4.89 2.71
N GLY A 112 -2.89 5.50 1.84
CA GLY A 112 -3.35 6.19 0.65
C GLY A 112 -2.27 6.28 -0.44
N GLU A 113 -2.26 7.39 -1.17
CA GLU A 113 -1.39 7.59 -2.34
C GLU A 113 0.09 7.40 -2.01
N SER A 114 0.58 7.97 -0.90
CA SER A 114 1.99 7.88 -0.50
C SER A 114 2.48 6.44 -0.35
N GLU A 115 1.70 5.58 0.27
CA GLU A 115 2.06 4.17 0.48
C GLU A 115 1.98 3.39 -0.84
N LEU A 116 0.99 3.69 -1.69
CA LEU A 116 0.87 3.10 -3.03
C LEU A 116 2.06 3.43 -3.92
N LEU A 117 2.57 4.67 -3.86
CA LEU A 117 3.78 5.07 -4.58
C LEU A 117 5.01 4.27 -4.13
N VAL A 118 5.12 3.98 -2.84
CA VAL A 118 6.19 3.11 -2.30
C VAL A 118 6.02 1.69 -2.78
N LEU A 119 4.82 1.11 -2.62
CA LEU A 119 4.54 -0.28 -2.94
C LEU A 119 4.64 -0.56 -4.45
N SER A 120 4.19 0.37 -5.29
CA SER A 120 4.34 0.29 -6.75
C SER A 120 5.81 0.13 -7.17
N LYS A 121 6.69 0.99 -6.62
CA LYS A 121 8.13 0.93 -6.86
C LYS A 121 8.78 -0.30 -6.24
N LEU A 122 8.44 -0.65 -4.99
CA LEU A 122 8.97 -1.82 -4.29
C LEU A 122 8.63 -3.12 -5.03
N CYS A 123 7.37 -3.29 -5.43
CA CYS A 123 6.88 -4.48 -6.13
C CYS A 123 7.19 -4.48 -7.63
N HIS A 124 7.78 -3.40 -8.15
CA HIS A 124 8.06 -3.18 -9.58
C HIS A 124 6.82 -3.39 -10.44
N GLN A 125 5.68 -2.86 -9.98
CA GLN A 125 4.38 -3.11 -10.56
C GLN A 125 3.48 -1.89 -10.55
N PRO A 126 2.77 -1.63 -11.66
CA PRO A 126 1.73 -0.63 -11.64
C PRO A 126 0.61 -1.06 -10.69
N ILE A 127 0.18 -0.13 -9.85
CA ILE A 127 -1.05 -0.24 -9.07
C ILE A 127 -2.05 0.71 -9.71
N ILE A 128 -3.21 0.20 -10.10
CA ILE A 128 -4.28 0.98 -10.72
C ILE A 128 -5.38 1.14 -9.67
N VAL A 129 -5.66 2.39 -9.31
CA VAL A 129 -6.78 2.75 -8.43
C VAL A 129 -7.95 3.17 -9.30
N TYR A 130 -9.07 2.46 -9.18
CA TYR A 130 -10.31 2.80 -9.85
C TYR A 130 -11.17 3.67 -8.93
N ILE A 131 -11.51 4.88 -9.40
CA ILE A 131 -12.43 5.78 -8.70
C ILE A 131 -13.72 5.80 -9.53
N PRO A 132 -14.84 5.27 -9.02
CA PRO A 132 -16.07 5.21 -9.77
C PRO A 132 -16.66 6.61 -9.97
N GLU A 133 -17.33 6.82 -11.11
CA GLU A 133 -17.85 8.14 -11.52
C GLU A 133 -18.77 8.81 -10.48
N HIS A 134 -19.52 8.03 -9.72
CA HIS A 134 -20.44 8.55 -8.70
C HIS A 134 -19.74 9.09 -7.45
N GLU A 135 -18.47 8.75 -7.22
CA GLU A 135 -17.65 9.32 -6.15
C GLU A 135 -16.93 10.61 -6.57
N LEU A 136 -16.88 10.91 -7.88
CA LEU A 136 -16.30 12.14 -8.42
C LEU A 136 -17.11 13.39 -8.08
N HIS A 137 -18.33 13.25 -7.55
CA HIS A 137 -19.14 14.37 -7.07
C HIS A 137 -18.54 15.11 -5.85
N TRP A 138 -17.50 14.57 -5.22
CA TRP A 138 -16.76 15.22 -4.13
C TRP A 138 -15.48 15.93 -4.57
N THR A 139 -15.17 15.99 -5.87
CA THR A 139 -14.07 16.87 -6.32
C THR A 139 -14.41 18.30 -5.93
N CYS A 140 -13.54 18.89 -5.11
CA CYS A 140 -13.60 20.28 -4.69
C CYS A 140 -13.96 21.14 -5.92
N SER A 141 -15.16 21.71 -5.93
CA SER A 141 -15.53 22.70 -6.92
C SER A 141 -14.61 23.90 -6.69
N ILE A 142 -13.48 23.96 -7.40
CA ILE A 142 -12.76 25.22 -7.58
C ILE A 142 -13.69 26.09 -8.41
N SER A 143 -14.56 26.81 -7.71
CA SER A 143 -15.35 27.87 -8.27
C SER A 143 -14.37 29.00 -8.54
N GLY A 144 -13.90 29.09 -9.78
CA GLY A 144 -13.14 30.24 -10.24
C GLY A 144 -14.03 31.48 -10.15
N ALA A 145 -13.53 32.49 -9.45
CA ALA A 145 -13.95 33.88 -9.56
C ALA A 145 -12.71 34.72 -9.82
#